data_AF-A0A2R8FG60-F1
#
_entry.id   AF-A0A2R8FG60-F1
#
_cell.length_a   1.000
_cell.length_b   1.000
_cell.length_c   1.000
_cell.angle_alpha   90.00
_cell.angle_beta   90.00
_cell.angle_gamma   90.00
#
_symmetry.space_group_name_H-M   'P 1'
#
loop_
_entity.id
_entity.type
_entity.pdbx_description
1 polymer ?
#
loop_
_entity_poly.entity_id
_entity_poly.type
_entity_poly.pdbx_seq_one_letter_code
_entity_poly.pdbx_strand_id
1 'polypeptide(L)'
;MYSEKQEKHLHIRVSNSDYEKVKKSAELYGLSMGQYAKKIISKSRLKQPKFAYSDARKIQTELNYIGNNLNQYTKALNITLKHASETSPENTLFLQKKLIADANHDLTEIKKKVDGIWQQLQ
;
A
#
# COMPACT_ATOMS: atom_id res chain seq x y z
N MET A 1 22.38 -3.27 -19.92
CA MET A 1 22.50 -1.91 -20.49
C MET A 1 22.82 -0.99 -19.32
N TYR A 2 24.08 -0.59 -19.14
CA TYR A 2 24.47 0.27 -18.02
C TYR A 2 23.93 1.68 -18.27
N SER A 3 23.24 2.26 -17.29
CA SER A 3 22.74 3.63 -17.38
C SER A 3 23.94 4.59 -17.33
N GLU A 4 24.02 5.53 -18.26
CA GLU A 4 25.09 6.53 -18.31
C GLU A 4 25.13 7.33 -17.00
N LYS A 5 26.32 7.42 -16.39
CA LYS A 5 26.53 8.17 -15.16
C LYS A 5 26.28 9.65 -15.43
N GLN A 6 25.41 10.28 -14.66
CA GLN A 6 25.09 11.69 -14.83
C GLN A 6 26.08 12.58 -14.08
N GLU A 7 26.90 13.33 -14.82
CA GLU A 7 27.99 14.15 -14.27
C GLU A 7 27.81 15.66 -14.51
N LYS A 8 26.76 16.06 -15.25
CA LYS A 8 26.47 17.46 -15.58
C LYS A 8 25.31 17.99 -14.74
N HIS A 9 25.47 19.19 -14.22
CA HIS A 9 24.48 19.88 -13.38
C HIS A 9 23.78 21.00 -14.16
N LEU A 10 22.50 21.21 -13.87
CA LEU A 10 21.71 22.31 -14.42
C LEU A 10 21.24 23.20 -13.27
N HIS A 11 21.55 24.49 -13.36
CA HIS A 11 21.07 25.49 -12.41
C HIS A 11 19.91 26.25 -13.05
N ILE A 12 18.72 26.21 -12.44
CA ILE A 12 17.51 26.86 -12.96
C ILE A 12 17.11 27.95 -11.97
N ARG A 13 16.98 29.19 -12.45
CA ARG A 13 16.37 30.28 -11.70
C ARG A 13 14.88 30.32 -12.01
N VAL A 14 14.06 30.43 -10.97
CA VAL A 14 12.60 30.46 -11.07
C VAL A 14 12.05 31.56 -10.17
N SER A 15 10.84 32.02 -10.46
CA SER A 15 10.10 32.87 -9.54
C SER A 15 9.65 32.07 -8.31
N ASN A 16 9.29 32.75 -7.22
CA ASN A 16 8.72 32.09 -6.03
C ASN A 16 7.44 31.30 -6.38
N SER A 17 6.59 31.86 -7.26
CA SER A 17 5.35 31.20 -7.70
C SER A 17 5.65 29.87 -8.41
N ASP A 18 6.64 29.86 -9.30
CA ASP A 18 6.98 28.65 -10.05
C ASP A 18 7.72 27.63 -9.19
N TYR A 19 8.53 28.08 -8.24
CA TYR A 19 9.13 27.21 -7.23
C TYR A 19 8.06 26.42 -6.47
N GLU A 20 7.02 27.10 -5.95
CA GLU A 20 5.95 26.45 -5.21
C GLU A 20 5.11 25.49 -6.09
N LYS A 21 4.87 25.83 -7.36
CA LYS A 21 4.19 24.91 -8.29
C LYS A 21 4.99 23.64 -8.52
N VAL A 22 6.31 23.75 -8.71
CA VAL A 22 7.20 22.61 -8.90
C VAL A 22 7.26 21.76 -7.63
N LYS A 23 7.36 22.40 -6.46
CA LYS A 23 7.36 21.74 -5.16
C LYS A 23 6.07 20.94 -4.94
N LYS A 24 4.91 21.58 -5.04
CA LYS A 24 3.60 20.92 -4.87
C LYS A 24 3.40 19.78 -5.86
N SER A 25 3.85 19.96 -7.10
CA SER A 25 3.78 18.91 -8.10
C SER A 25 4.72 17.75 -7.77
N ALA A 26 5.95 18.01 -7.33
CA ALA A 26 6.87 16.96 -6.93
C ALA A 26 6.32 16.13 -5.75
N GLU A 27 5.74 16.80 -4.75
CA GLU A 27 5.08 16.17 -3.59
C GLU A 27 3.92 15.27 -4.01
N LEU A 28 3.07 15.72 -4.94
CA LEU A 28 1.96 14.93 -5.48
C LEU A 28 2.41 13.59 -6.08
N TYR A 29 3.58 13.58 -6.71
CA TYR A 29 4.18 12.40 -7.33
C TYR A 29 5.11 11.62 -6.38
N GLY A 30 5.34 12.10 -5.15
CA GLY A 30 6.27 11.48 -4.21
C GLY A 30 7.73 11.54 -4.65
N LEU A 31 8.10 12.57 -5.41
CA LEU A 31 9.44 12.78 -5.95
C LEU A 31 10.11 13.97 -5.27
N SER A 32 11.44 14.02 -5.30
CA SER A 32 12.12 15.29 -5.00
C SER A 32 11.88 16.29 -6.13
N MET A 33 11.96 17.60 -5.83
CA MET A 33 11.82 18.64 -6.85
C MET A 33 12.77 18.44 -8.04
N GLY A 34 14.03 18.06 -7.75
CA GLY A 34 15.02 17.79 -8.79
C GLY A 34 14.65 16.59 -9.66
N GLN A 35 14.13 15.50 -9.06
CA GLN A 35 13.66 14.33 -9.82
C GLN A 35 12.44 14.66 -10.68
N TYR A 36 11.49 15.44 -10.15
CA TYR A 36 10.31 15.89 -10.89
C TYR A 36 10.71 16.80 -12.05
N ALA A 37 11.52 17.83 -11.80
CA ALA A 37 12.02 18.74 -12.82
C ALA A 37 12.81 18.01 -13.91
N LYS A 38 13.68 17.07 -13.52
CA LYS A 38 14.41 16.20 -14.47
C LYS A 38 13.44 15.42 -15.36
N LYS A 39 12.39 14.80 -14.80
CA LYS A 39 11.39 14.08 -15.60
C LYS A 39 10.63 15.00 -16.56
N ILE A 40 10.30 16.22 -16.15
CA ILE A 40 9.65 17.23 -17.01
C ILE A 40 10.58 17.62 -18.17
N ILE A 41 11.83 17.98 -17.88
CA ILE A 41 12.82 18.43 -18.87
C ILE A 41 13.15 17.31 -19.86
N SER A 42 13.34 16.08 -19.37
CA SER A 42 13.60 14.91 -20.21
C SER A 42 12.35 14.41 -20.96
N LYS A 43 11.23 15.16 -20.94
CA LYS A 43 9.92 14.78 -21.51
C LYS A 43 9.51 13.35 -21.14
N SER A 44 9.93 12.91 -19.96
CA SER A 44 9.63 11.58 -19.46
C SER A 44 8.16 11.53 -19.11
N ARG A 45 7.48 10.44 -19.49
CA ARG A 45 6.04 10.30 -19.25
C ARG A 45 5.74 10.34 -17.75
N LEU A 46 5.11 11.43 -17.31
CA LEU A 46 4.58 11.59 -15.95
C LEU A 46 3.08 11.31 -16.00
N LYS A 47 2.68 10.07 -15.68
CA LYS A 47 1.27 9.74 -15.52
C LYS A 47 0.76 10.40 -14.24
N GLN A 48 -0.24 11.26 -14.34
CA GLN A 48 -0.86 11.89 -13.18
C GLN A 48 -1.34 10.79 -12.22
N PRO A 49 -0.90 10.80 -10.96
CA PRO A 49 -1.29 9.79 -10.00
C PRO A 49 -2.77 9.98 -9.65
N LYS A 50 -3.48 8.87 -9.40
CA LYS A 50 -4.90 8.90 -9.00
C LYS A 50 -5.11 9.44 -7.58
N PHE A 51 -4.09 9.27 -6.74
CA PHE A 51 -4.07 9.72 -5.35
C PHE A 51 -2.78 10.51 -5.13
N ALA A 52 -2.79 11.47 -4.21
CA ALA A 52 -1.55 12.08 -3.75
C ALA A 52 -0.65 11.00 -3.12
N TYR A 53 0.67 11.20 -3.18
CA TYR A 53 1.62 10.21 -2.67
C TYR A 53 1.38 9.82 -1.21
N SER A 54 1.01 10.78 -0.36
CA SER A 54 0.66 10.52 1.04
C SER A 54 -0.49 9.52 1.19
N ASP A 55 -1.53 9.67 0.37
CA ASP A 55 -2.73 8.84 0.45
C ASP A 55 -2.50 7.49 -0.20
N ALA A 56 -1.75 7.45 -1.32
CA ALA A 56 -1.28 6.20 -1.91
C ALA A 56 -0.47 5.37 -0.91
N ARG A 57 0.38 6.01 -0.09
CA ARG A 57 1.17 5.35 0.94
C ARG A 57 0.29 4.81 2.08
N LYS A 58 -0.71 5.57 2.53
CA LYS A 58 -1.69 5.10 3.52
C LYS A 58 -2.45 3.88 3.01
N ILE A 59 -2.96 3.95 1.78
CA ILE A 59 -3.65 2.83 1.11
C ILE A 59 -2.74 1.60 1.06
N GLN A 60 -1.47 1.76 0.66
CA GLN A 60 -0.50 0.68 0.63
C GLN A 60 -0.31 0.04 2.01
N THR A 61 -0.15 0.84 3.06
CA THR A 61 0.00 0.36 4.44
C THR A 61 -1.22 -0.45 4.88
N GLU A 62 -2.42 0.04 4.63
CA GLU A 62 -3.64 -0.67 5.01
C GLU A 62 -3.85 -1.96 4.21
N LEU A 63 -3.55 -1.96 2.91
CA LEU A 63 -3.57 -3.18 2.11
C LEU A 63 -2.58 -4.23 2.63
N ASN A 64 -1.40 -3.81 3.11
CA ASN A 64 -0.44 -4.72 3.74
C ASN A 64 -1.00 -5.33 5.03
N TYR A 65 -1.68 -4.53 5.87
CA TYR A 65 -2.33 -5.06 7.08
C TYR A 65 -3.40 -6.09 6.74
N ILE A 66 -4.24 -5.81 5.75
CA ILE A 66 -5.28 -6.73 5.27
C ILE A 66 -4.64 -8.04 4.78
N GLY A 67 -3.60 -7.95 3.95
CA GLY A 67 -2.88 -9.12 3.44
C GLY A 67 -2.23 -9.96 4.55
N ASN A 68 -1.67 -9.31 5.58
CA ASN A 68 -1.10 -10.00 6.73
C ASN A 68 -2.14 -10.75 7.56
N ASN A 69 -3.31 -10.16 7.78
CA ASN A 69 -4.42 -10.83 8.48
C ASN A 69 -4.90 -12.04 7.67
N LEU A 70 -5.10 -11.88 6.36
CA LEU A 70 -5.47 -12.98 5.48
C LEU A 70 -4.45 -14.13 5.51
N ASN A 71 -3.16 -13.83 5.51
CA ASN A 71 -2.11 -14.83 5.60
C ASN A 71 -2.13 -15.58 6.95
N GLN A 72 -2.45 -14.89 8.06
CA GLN A 72 -2.62 -15.52 9.36
C GLN A 72 -3.78 -16.52 9.36
N TYR A 73 -4.91 -16.18 8.73
CA TYR A 73 -6.02 -17.12 8.56
C TYR A 73 -5.64 -18.36 7.77
N THR A 74 -4.98 -18.18 6.62
CA THR A 74 -4.54 -19.31 5.82
C THR A 74 -3.62 -20.25 6.62
N LYS A 75 -2.72 -19.69 7.42
CA LYS A 75 -1.86 -20.49 8.31
C LYS A 75 -2.66 -21.22 9.39
N ALA A 76 -3.58 -20.53 10.06
CA ALA A 76 -4.42 -21.13 11.10
C ALA A 76 -5.30 -22.27 10.54
N LEU A 77 -5.87 -22.06 9.35
CA LEU A 77 -6.64 -23.07 8.62
C LEU A 77 -5.79 -24.29 8.28
N ASN A 78 -4.60 -24.09 7.72
CA ASN A 78 -3.70 -25.18 7.36
C ASN A 78 -3.28 -26.01 8.58
N ILE A 79 -2.97 -25.35 9.71
CA ILE A 79 -2.65 -26.02 10.97
C ILE A 79 -3.85 -26.83 11.47
N THR A 80 -5.05 -26.24 11.44
CA THR A 80 -6.28 -26.88 11.90
C THR A 80 -6.64 -28.09 11.03
N LEU A 81 -6.55 -27.99 9.70
CA LEU A 81 -6.77 -29.09 8.78
C LEU A 81 -5.79 -30.23 9.02
N LYS A 82 -4.51 -29.92 9.26
CA LYS A 82 -3.50 -30.90 9.61
C LYS A 82 -3.86 -31.65 10.90
N HIS A 83 -4.19 -30.94 11.97
CA HIS A 83 -4.56 -31.57 13.25
C HIS A 83 -5.90 -32.32 13.20
N ALA A 84 -6.88 -31.84 12.42
CA ALA A 84 -8.15 -32.53 12.21
C ALA A 84 -7.98 -33.87 11.48
N SER A 85 -6.96 -34.00 10.62
CA SER A 85 -6.59 -35.28 10.01
C SER A 85 -5.89 -36.23 10.99
N GLU A 86 -5.35 -35.71 12.10
CA GLU A 86 -4.55 -36.45 13.08
C GLU A 86 -5.35 -36.82 14.37
N THR A 87 -6.49 -36.17 14.65
CA THR A 87 -7.21 -36.31 15.95
C THR A 87 -8.72 -36.47 15.80
N SER A 88 -9.33 -37.33 16.65
CA SER A 88 -10.74 -37.75 16.69
C SER A 88 -11.80 -36.65 16.43
N PRO A 89 -12.98 -36.96 15.84
CA PRO A 89 -13.95 -35.99 15.29
C PRO A 89 -14.50 -34.91 16.23
N GLU A 90 -14.51 -35.16 17.54
CA GLU A 90 -15.17 -34.29 18.52
C GLU A 90 -14.36 -33.01 18.82
N ASN A 91 -13.03 -33.11 18.84
CA ASN A 91 -12.14 -31.94 18.99
C ASN A 91 -12.11 -31.07 17.73
N THR A 92 -12.38 -31.66 16.57
CA THR A 92 -12.45 -30.97 15.27
C THR A 92 -13.56 -29.93 15.22
N LEU A 93 -14.71 -30.20 15.86
CA LEU A 93 -15.85 -29.27 15.88
C LEU A 93 -15.57 -28.02 16.71
N PHE A 94 -14.89 -28.16 17.86
CA PHE A 94 -14.48 -27.03 18.69
C PHE A 94 -13.47 -26.12 17.97
N LEU A 95 -12.46 -26.72 17.35
CA LEU A 95 -11.44 -25.98 16.60
C LEU A 95 -12.04 -25.28 15.38
N GLN A 96 -12.96 -25.92 14.65
CA GLN A 96 -13.69 -25.28 13.54
C GLN A 96 -14.49 -24.07 14.02
N LYS A 97 -15.24 -24.20 15.11
CA LYS A 97 -16.06 -23.08 15.65
C LYS A 97 -15.20 -21.89 16.05
N LYS A 98 -14.09 -22.14 16.75
CA LYS A 98 -13.15 -21.09 17.15
C LYS A 98 -12.55 -20.40 15.92
N LEU A 99 -12.11 -21.17 14.94
CA LEU A 99 -11.48 -20.64 13.74
C LEU A 99 -12.46 -19.81 12.87
N ILE A 100 -13.72 -20.22 12.78
CA ILE A 100 -14.78 -19.44 12.11
C ILE A 100 -15.07 -18.14 12.87
N ALA A 101 -15.07 -18.17 14.21
CA ALA A 101 -15.28 -16.97 15.02
C ALA A 101 -14.14 -15.96 14.84
N ASP A 102 -12.89 -16.43 14.89
CA ASP A 102 -11.70 -15.61 14.64
C ASP A 102 -11.72 -15.08 13.20
N ALA A 103 -12.11 -15.89 12.20
CA ALA A 103 -12.30 -15.50 10.80
C ALA A 103 -13.31 -14.36 10.61
N ASN A 104 -14.45 -14.44 11.29
CA ASN A 104 -15.46 -13.39 11.19
C ASN A 104 -15.03 -12.10 11.87
N HIS A 105 -14.24 -12.18 12.94
CA HIS A 105 -13.73 -11.01 13.66
C HIS A 105 -12.79 -10.18 12.78
N ASP A 106 -11.68 -10.73 12.26
CA ASP A 106 -10.75 -9.91 11.47
C ASP A 106 -11.32 -9.56 10.10
N LEU A 107 -12.22 -10.35 9.49
CA LEU A 107 -12.96 -9.92 8.29
C LEU A 107 -13.80 -8.66 8.56
N THR A 108 -14.41 -8.56 9.75
CA THR A 108 -15.15 -7.38 10.17
C THR A 108 -14.22 -6.18 10.36
N GLU A 109 -13.04 -6.39 10.97
CA GLU A 109 -12.04 -5.33 11.14
C GLU A 109 -11.45 -4.85 9.80
N ILE A 110 -11.19 -5.78 8.86
CA ILE A 110 -10.78 -5.45 7.49
C ILE A 110 -11.84 -4.56 6.83
N LYS A 111 -13.11 -4.94 6.91
CA LYS A 111 -14.21 -4.17 6.33
C LYS A 111 -14.27 -2.75 6.91
N LYS A 112 -14.20 -2.61 8.23
CA LYS A 112 -14.17 -1.29 8.90
C LYS A 112 -13.01 -0.41 8.43
N LYS A 113 -11.81 -0.99 8.29
CA LYS A 113 -10.63 -0.25 7.81
C LYS A 113 -10.80 0.21 6.36
N VAL A 114 -11.29 -0.67 5.48
CA VAL A 114 -11.57 -0.33 4.07
C VAL A 114 -12.60 0.78 3.99
N ASP A 115 -13.70 0.68 4.73
CA ASP A 115 -14.74 1.72 4.77
C ASP A 115 -14.17 3.06 5.28
N GLY A 116 -13.33 3.03 6.32
CA GLY A 116 -12.66 4.23 6.84
C GLY A 116 -11.74 4.91 5.83
N ILE A 117 -10.97 4.15 5.05
CA ILE A 117 -10.15 4.70 3.95
C ILE A 117 -11.04 5.31 2.87
N TRP A 118 -12.13 4.62 2.51
CA TRP A 118 -13.03 5.10 1.46
C TRP A 118 -13.69 6.43 1.82
N GLN A 119 -14.07 6.61 3.09
CA GLN A 119 -14.63 7.88 3.60
C GLN A 119 -13.61 9.04 3.59
N GLN A 120 -12.31 8.75 3.68
CA GLN A 120 -11.26 9.79 3.60
C GLN A 120 -10.98 10.24 2.16
N LEU A 121 -11.51 9.53 1.16
CA LEU A 121 -11.31 9.80 -0.26
C LEU A 121 -12.50 10.52 -0.93
N GLN A 122 -13.61 10.71 -0.21
CA GLN A 122 -14.77 11.51 -0.63
C GLN A 122 -14.70 12.93 -0.07
#